data_AF-A0A846ED52-F1
#
_entry.id   AF-A0A846ED52-F1
#
_cell.length_a   1.000
_cell.length_b   1.000
_cell.length_c   1.000
_cell.angle_alpha   90.00
_cell.angle_beta   90.00
_cell.angle_gamma   90.00
#
_symmetry.space_group_name_H-M   'P 1'
#
loop_
_entity.id
_entity.type
_entity.pdbx_description
1 polymer ?
#
loop_
_entity_poly.entity_id
_entity_poly.type
_entity_poly.pdbx_seq_one_letter_code
_entity_poly.pdbx_strand_id
1 'polypeptide(L)'
;MQLPSVVEPFGEVNVYKQKNGDIDISATILTVPDLEGVRMGLALDGSASMKKMYGVSGIVGGAFAMAAGTPNVVEPVARTMISFLSNFSSNGKVDLMYWACSPDGSKVEEVGEFNESSIQNTPIIGPKKLPWGRGTKLLPPLKDLIEKYKNAPAMGVKQPAAFCVFVTDGIIEDLVEVKQYSIQFAQEIAAGAKPFMKLFLIGVGDDVDAAQMDELDDMFEDNPIKDSSGQEIDLWDHQLASDMNKLEQVFKELVSEDMIVIGSGRILNQNSQVCREYSDGVPALLKFSLPSGSNSFTLEFPGGSVTQDISEGL
;
A
#
# COMPACT_ATOMS: atom_id res chain seq x y z
N MET A 1 7.99 2.61 -16.21
CA MET A 1 8.29 3.67 -15.22
C MET A 1 6.98 4.20 -14.72
N GLN A 2 6.81 4.19 -13.40
CA GLN A 2 5.67 4.81 -12.75
C GLN A 2 5.82 6.33 -12.72
N LEU A 3 4.73 7.05 -12.97
CA LEU A 3 4.72 8.50 -12.85
C LEU A 3 4.69 8.91 -11.38
N PRO A 4 5.49 9.91 -10.97
CA PRO A 4 5.45 10.43 -9.60
C PRO A 4 4.19 11.27 -9.35
N SER A 5 3.61 11.86 -10.40
CA SER A 5 2.41 12.69 -10.31
C SER A 5 1.24 12.12 -11.12
N VAL A 6 0.12 11.86 -10.45
CA VAL A 6 -1.13 11.40 -11.09
C VAL A 6 -2.29 12.34 -10.77
N VAL A 7 -3.24 12.44 -11.69
CA VAL A 7 -4.47 13.22 -11.50
C VAL A 7 -5.66 12.31 -11.18
N GLU A 8 -6.58 12.78 -10.34
CA GLU A 8 -7.80 12.02 -10.07
C GLU A 8 -8.65 11.81 -11.35
N PRO A 9 -9.19 10.60 -11.57
CA PRO A 9 -9.33 9.51 -10.61
C PRO A 9 -8.20 8.46 -10.64
N PHE A 10 -7.08 8.73 -11.32
CA PHE A 10 -6.00 7.75 -11.44
C PHE A 10 -5.25 7.57 -10.12
N GLY A 11 -4.95 6.32 -9.78
CA GLY A 11 -4.16 5.96 -8.59
C GLY A 11 -2.69 5.75 -8.92
N GLU A 12 -2.44 5.21 -10.11
CA GLU A 12 -1.12 4.87 -10.61
C GLU A 12 -1.15 4.96 -12.14
N VAL A 13 -0.05 5.43 -12.72
CA VAL A 13 0.14 5.47 -14.16
C VAL A 13 1.56 5.03 -14.47
N ASN A 14 1.67 3.93 -15.19
CA ASN A 14 2.90 3.33 -15.65
C ASN A 14 3.08 3.57 -17.15
N VAL A 15 4.26 4.09 -17.52
CA VAL A 15 4.65 4.44 -18.88
C VAL A 15 5.77 3.51 -19.36
N TYR A 16 5.57 2.87 -20.51
CA TYR A 16 6.51 1.94 -21.12
C TYR A 16 6.83 2.37 -22.56
N LYS A 17 8.05 2.86 -22.77
CA LYS A 17 8.52 3.27 -24.10
C LYS A 17 8.82 2.04 -24.96
N GLN A 18 8.22 1.99 -26.14
CA GLN A 18 8.49 0.94 -27.11
C GLN A 18 9.59 1.35 -28.09
N LYS A 19 10.28 0.36 -28.66
CA LYS A 19 11.40 0.60 -29.61
C LYS A 19 10.96 1.30 -30.90
N ASN A 20 9.68 1.18 -31.27
CA ASN A 20 9.08 1.82 -32.45
C ASN A 20 8.64 3.27 -32.18
N GLY A 21 8.80 3.77 -30.97
CA GLY A 21 8.39 5.11 -30.54
C GLY A 21 6.99 5.16 -29.92
N ASP A 22 6.18 4.11 -30.03
CA ASP A 22 4.89 4.03 -29.34
C ASP A 22 5.11 3.93 -27.83
N ILE A 23 4.05 4.24 -27.07
CA ILE A 23 4.09 4.29 -25.62
C ILE A 23 2.96 3.41 -25.10
N ASP A 24 3.28 2.33 -24.39
CA ASP A 24 2.28 1.56 -23.68
C ASP A 24 2.04 2.18 -22.31
N ILE A 25 0.75 2.26 -21.95
CA ILE A 25 0.29 2.80 -20.68
C ILE A 25 -0.48 1.72 -19.93
N SER A 26 -0.19 1.60 -18.63
CA SER A 26 -1.00 0.90 -17.65
C SER A 26 -1.43 1.92 -16.60
N ALA A 27 -2.73 2.14 -16.41
CA ALA A 27 -3.23 3.12 -15.45
C ALA A 27 -4.35 2.52 -14.58
N THR A 28 -4.34 2.80 -13.28
CA THR A 28 -5.37 2.36 -12.35
C THR A 28 -6.34 3.50 -12.05
N ILE A 29 -7.64 3.22 -12.04
CA ILE A 29 -8.67 4.12 -11.53
C ILE A 29 -8.91 3.74 -10.06
N LEU A 30 -8.76 4.70 -9.15
CA LEU A 30 -8.98 4.47 -7.72
C LEU A 30 -10.42 4.06 -7.47
N THR A 31 -10.57 2.83 -7.01
CA THR A 31 -11.83 2.25 -6.58
C THR A 31 -11.53 1.19 -5.53
N VAL A 32 -12.51 0.87 -4.70
CA VAL A 32 -12.37 -0.20 -3.73
C VAL A 32 -12.68 -1.54 -4.42
N PRO A 33 -11.73 -2.49 -4.48
CA PRO A 33 -11.99 -3.82 -5.03
C PRO A 33 -13.01 -4.57 -4.17
N ASP A 34 -13.73 -5.51 -4.80
CA ASP A 34 -14.55 -6.47 -4.07
C ASP A 34 -13.63 -7.52 -3.44
N LEU A 35 -13.41 -7.45 -2.13
CA LEU A 35 -12.47 -8.29 -1.38
C LEU A 35 -13.24 -9.33 -0.57
N GLU A 36 -13.21 -10.59 -1.02
CA GLU A 36 -13.93 -11.68 -0.35
C GLU A 36 -13.01 -12.45 0.60
N GLY A 37 -13.42 -12.63 1.85
CA GLY A 37 -12.72 -13.50 2.81
C GLY A 37 -11.42 -12.92 3.41
N VAL A 38 -11.02 -11.73 2.98
CA VAL A 38 -9.72 -11.10 3.32
C VAL A 38 -9.62 -10.79 4.82
N ARG A 39 -8.45 -11.02 5.42
CA ARG A 39 -8.09 -10.58 6.78
C ARG A 39 -7.30 -9.28 6.73
N MET A 40 -7.45 -8.44 7.75
CA MET A 40 -6.83 -7.11 7.76
C MET A 40 -5.89 -6.96 8.95
N GLY A 41 -4.64 -6.55 8.69
CA GLY A 41 -3.64 -6.27 9.72
C GLY A 41 -3.13 -4.83 9.62
N LEU A 42 -2.84 -4.23 10.78
CA LEU A 42 -2.16 -2.94 10.91
C LEU A 42 -1.03 -3.07 11.93
N ALA A 43 0.20 -2.89 11.46
CA ALA A 43 1.41 -2.91 12.28
C ALA A 43 1.99 -1.50 12.37
N LEU A 44 2.09 -0.96 13.58
CA LEU A 44 2.63 0.38 13.82
C LEU A 44 4.06 0.30 14.36
N ASP A 45 4.97 1.08 13.78
CA ASP A 45 6.37 1.07 14.18
C ASP A 45 6.58 1.65 15.59
N GLY A 46 7.06 0.80 16.50
CA GLY A 46 7.38 1.10 17.90
C GLY A 46 8.86 1.37 18.16
N SER A 47 9.64 1.72 17.13
CA SER A 47 11.03 2.14 17.24
C SER A 47 11.19 3.52 17.86
N ALA A 48 12.36 3.80 18.45
CA ALA A 48 12.60 5.05 19.14
C ALA A 48 12.60 6.29 18.21
N SER A 49 12.86 6.14 16.91
CA SER A 49 12.77 7.22 15.93
C SER A 49 11.33 7.71 15.75
N MET A 50 10.35 6.81 15.85
CA MET A 50 8.93 7.14 15.75
C MET A 50 8.36 7.92 16.95
N LYS A 51 9.06 7.98 18.10
CA LYS A 51 8.55 8.61 19.35
C LYS A 51 7.98 10.01 19.14
N LYS A 52 8.66 10.83 18.35
CA LYS A 52 8.22 12.21 18.05
C LYS A 52 6.85 12.21 17.35
N MET A 53 6.61 11.26 16.45
CA MET A 53 5.35 11.10 15.71
C MET A 53 4.20 10.64 16.61
N TYR A 54 4.50 9.92 17.69
CA TYR A 54 3.52 9.59 18.74
C TYR A 54 3.29 10.74 19.75
N GLY A 55 3.89 11.92 19.52
CA GLY A 55 3.82 13.05 20.45
C GLY A 55 4.63 12.87 21.73
N VAL A 56 5.56 11.91 21.76
CA VAL A 56 6.46 11.68 22.90
C VAL A 56 7.62 12.67 22.83
N SER A 57 7.48 13.81 23.51
CA SER A 57 8.56 14.79 23.67
C SER A 57 9.48 14.42 24.84
N GLY A 58 10.81 14.56 24.63
CA GLY A 58 11.84 14.27 25.65
C GLY A 58 11.89 15.24 26.83
N ILE A 59 10.96 16.18 26.94
CA ILE A 59 10.91 17.15 28.06
C ILE A 59 10.21 16.51 29.26
N VAL A 60 11.01 16.02 30.20
CA VAL A 60 10.58 15.57 31.52
C VAL A 60 10.21 16.80 32.36
N GLY A 61 8.93 17.18 32.36
CA GLY A 61 8.41 18.26 33.23
C GLY A 61 6.95 18.63 32.95
N GLY A 62 6.05 18.22 33.84
CA GLY A 62 4.58 18.17 33.67
C GLY A 62 3.81 19.48 33.41
N ALA A 63 4.48 20.61 33.18
CA ALA A 63 3.84 21.88 32.81
C ALA A 63 4.28 22.41 31.43
N PHE A 64 5.53 22.15 31.00
CA PHE A 64 6.04 22.58 29.70
C PHE A 64 5.81 21.56 28.58
N ALA A 65 5.70 20.27 28.91
CA ALA A 65 5.36 19.22 27.94
C ALA A 65 3.95 19.39 27.33
N MET A 66 2.98 19.88 28.11
CA MET A 66 1.63 20.17 27.60
C MET A 66 1.57 21.41 26.70
N ALA A 67 2.48 22.38 26.87
CA ALA A 67 2.51 23.62 26.09
C ALA A 67 3.27 23.48 24.76
N ALA A 68 4.20 22.51 24.67
CA ALA A 68 5.04 22.24 23.50
C ALA A 68 4.66 20.94 22.76
N GLY A 69 3.52 20.33 23.11
CA GLY A 69 3.14 19.00 22.68
C GLY A 69 3.13 18.86 21.16
N THR A 70 4.08 18.11 20.62
CA THR A 70 3.98 17.63 19.24
C THR A 70 2.73 16.76 19.16
N PRO A 71 1.76 17.07 18.29
CA PRO A 71 0.56 16.25 18.18
C PRO A 71 0.93 14.83 17.76
N ASN A 72 0.24 13.84 18.32
CA ASN A 72 0.37 12.46 17.88
C ASN A 72 -0.25 12.33 16.48
N VAL A 73 0.60 12.19 15.47
CA VAL A 73 0.17 12.04 14.08
C VAL A 73 -0.12 10.59 13.71
N VAL A 74 0.41 9.62 14.48
CA VAL A 74 0.19 8.18 14.22
C VAL A 74 -1.22 7.75 14.64
N GLU A 75 -1.71 8.25 15.76
CA GLU A 75 -3.05 7.92 16.27
C GLU A 75 -4.20 8.20 15.28
N PRO A 76 -4.35 9.41 14.69
CA PRO A 76 -5.40 9.66 13.71
C PRO A 76 -5.25 8.79 12.44
N VAL A 77 -4.02 8.52 11.99
CA VAL A 77 -3.76 7.59 10.87
C VAL A 77 -4.24 6.18 11.21
N ALA A 78 -3.84 5.64 12.36
CA ALA A 78 -4.24 4.30 12.79
C ALA A 78 -5.76 4.16 12.96
N ARG A 79 -6.43 5.17 13.54
CA ARG A 79 -7.90 5.21 13.66
C ARG A 79 -8.58 5.17 12.30
N THR A 80 -8.12 6.02 11.39
CA THR A 80 -8.67 6.16 10.04
C THR A 80 -8.50 4.85 9.26
N MET A 81 -7.31 4.25 9.31
CA MET A 81 -7.02 2.97 8.67
C MET A 81 -7.85 1.83 9.25
N ILE A 82 -7.96 1.72 10.57
CA ILE A 82 -8.77 0.67 11.20
C ILE A 82 -10.25 0.83 10.83
N SER A 83 -10.80 2.05 10.89
CA SER A 83 -12.18 2.30 10.48
C SER A 83 -12.39 1.88 9.02
N PHE A 84 -11.50 2.29 8.12
CA PHE A 84 -11.59 1.98 6.69
C PHE A 84 -11.46 0.48 6.40
N LEU A 85 -10.34 -0.13 6.79
CA LEU A 85 -10.02 -1.54 6.52
C LEU A 85 -11.03 -2.51 7.16
N SER A 86 -11.61 -2.15 8.32
CA SER A 86 -12.60 -3.01 8.97
C SER A 86 -13.85 -3.27 8.13
N ASN A 87 -14.18 -2.40 7.16
CA ASN A 87 -15.29 -2.61 6.24
C ASN A 87 -15.05 -3.73 5.23
N PHE A 88 -13.78 -4.10 5.00
CA PHE A 88 -13.37 -5.11 4.02
C PHE A 88 -12.89 -6.41 4.66
N SER A 89 -12.63 -6.40 5.97
CA SER A 89 -12.21 -7.59 6.69
C SER A 89 -13.37 -8.58 6.82
N SER A 90 -13.12 -9.86 6.56
CA SER A 90 -14.11 -10.95 6.65
C SER A 90 -14.77 -11.10 8.02
N ASN A 91 -14.13 -10.63 9.09
CA ASN A 91 -14.69 -10.60 10.44
C ASN A 91 -15.06 -9.19 10.94
N GLY A 92 -15.01 -8.18 10.07
CA GLY A 92 -15.28 -6.79 10.41
C GLY A 92 -14.26 -6.17 11.36
N LYS A 93 -13.04 -6.73 11.48
CA LYS A 93 -11.99 -6.26 12.39
C LYS A 93 -10.61 -6.28 11.76
N VAL A 94 -9.72 -5.44 12.32
CA VAL A 94 -8.31 -5.31 11.95
C VAL A 94 -7.47 -5.70 13.15
N ASP A 95 -6.51 -6.60 12.94
CA ASP A 95 -5.50 -6.92 13.94
C ASP A 95 -4.50 -5.77 14.06
N LEU A 96 -4.26 -5.30 15.29
CA LEU A 96 -3.35 -4.21 15.59
C LEU A 96 -2.17 -4.70 16.44
N MET A 97 -0.97 -4.33 16.03
CA MET A 97 0.27 -4.59 16.77
C MET A 97 1.24 -3.40 16.69
N TYR A 98 2.16 -3.33 17.65
CA TYR A 98 3.39 -2.54 17.50
C TYR A 98 4.54 -3.46 17.11
N TRP A 99 5.35 -3.05 16.14
CA TRP A 99 6.56 -3.77 15.74
C TRP A 99 7.81 -2.95 16.06
N ALA A 100 9.01 -3.46 15.75
CA ALA A 100 10.27 -2.84 16.14
C ALA A 100 10.36 -2.57 17.65
N CYS A 101 9.74 -3.41 18.48
CA CYS A 101 9.83 -3.29 19.94
C CYS A 101 11.12 -3.96 20.44
N SER A 102 11.49 -3.64 21.68
CA SER A 102 12.68 -4.12 22.41
C SER A 102 14.01 -3.59 21.87
N PRO A 103 15.09 -3.56 22.68
CA PRO A 103 16.33 -2.87 22.31
C PRO A 103 16.92 -3.25 20.96
N ASP A 104 16.74 -4.49 20.50
CA ASP A 104 17.26 -4.96 19.21
C ASP A 104 16.23 -4.92 18.05
N GLY A 105 15.05 -4.33 18.30
CA GLY A 105 13.95 -4.21 17.34
C GLY A 105 13.19 -5.51 17.05
N SER A 106 13.57 -6.65 17.65
CA SER A 106 13.11 -7.95 17.18
C SER A 106 11.72 -8.38 17.68
N LYS A 107 11.07 -7.57 18.51
CA LYS A 107 9.82 -7.95 19.19
C LYS A 107 8.60 -7.23 18.63
N VAL A 108 7.48 -7.93 18.71
CA VAL A 108 6.15 -7.44 18.39
C VAL A 108 5.32 -7.38 19.67
N GLU A 109 4.56 -6.31 19.85
CA GLU A 109 3.57 -6.16 20.91
C GLU A 109 2.17 -6.20 20.30
N GLU A 110 1.46 -7.32 20.47
CA GLU A 110 0.06 -7.41 20.09
C GLU A 110 -0.81 -6.49 20.96
N VAL A 111 -1.65 -5.69 20.29
CA VAL A 111 -2.61 -4.78 20.92
C VAL A 111 -3.99 -5.44 20.98
N GLY A 112 -4.47 -6.00 19.87
CA GLY A 112 -5.77 -6.69 19.78
C GLY A 112 -6.42 -6.55 18.41
N GLU A 113 -7.70 -6.91 18.31
CA GLU A 113 -8.51 -6.75 17.10
C GLU A 113 -9.54 -5.63 17.27
N PHE A 114 -9.63 -4.73 16.29
CA PHE A 114 -10.46 -3.52 16.38
C PHE A 114 -11.31 -3.30 15.14
N ASN A 115 -12.44 -2.64 15.35
CA ASN A 115 -13.29 -2.05 14.31
C ASN A 115 -13.44 -0.55 14.59
N GLU A 116 -14.18 0.17 13.74
CA GLU A 116 -14.40 1.62 13.91
C GLU A 116 -14.84 2.00 15.34
N SER A 117 -15.79 1.29 15.94
CA SER A 117 -16.31 1.65 17.26
C SER A 117 -15.33 1.37 18.41
N SER A 118 -14.64 0.23 18.37
CA SER A 118 -13.72 -0.20 19.43
C SER A 118 -12.38 0.54 19.39
N ILE A 119 -11.94 0.99 18.20
CA ILE A 119 -10.71 1.76 18.10
C ILE A 119 -10.86 3.14 18.77
N GLN A 120 -12.02 3.81 18.68
CA GLN A 120 -12.23 5.18 19.20
C GLN A 120 -11.81 5.38 20.67
N ASN A 121 -11.95 4.35 21.50
CA ASN A 121 -11.63 4.42 22.93
C ASN A 121 -10.25 3.85 23.29
N THR A 122 -9.48 3.40 22.31
CA THR A 122 -8.17 2.77 22.51
C THR A 122 -7.06 3.80 22.32
N PRO A 123 -6.21 4.08 23.33
CA PRO A 123 -5.08 5.01 23.16
C PRO A 123 -3.97 4.43 22.29
N ILE A 124 -3.61 5.13 21.21
CA ILE A 124 -2.54 4.76 20.28
C ILE A 124 -1.31 5.61 20.56
N ILE A 125 -0.57 5.27 21.62
CA ILE A 125 0.52 6.09 22.16
C ILE A 125 1.89 5.40 22.10
N GLY A 126 2.01 4.37 21.25
CA GLY A 126 3.18 3.50 21.17
C GLY A 126 3.10 2.27 22.08
N PRO A 127 4.15 1.42 22.09
CA PRO A 127 4.18 0.18 22.86
C PRO A 127 4.12 0.44 24.37
N LYS A 128 3.39 -0.42 25.09
CA LYS A 128 3.13 -0.31 26.54
C LYS A 128 3.70 -1.47 27.33
N LYS A 129 3.68 -2.68 26.75
CA LYS A 129 4.16 -3.93 27.38
C LYS A 129 5.66 -4.11 27.15
N LEU A 130 6.16 -3.64 26.01
CA LEU A 130 7.56 -3.71 25.62
C LEU A 130 8.17 -2.30 25.55
N PRO A 131 9.48 -2.16 25.77
CA PRO A 131 10.14 -0.89 25.54
C PRO A 131 10.22 -0.60 24.05
N TRP A 132 10.20 0.69 23.71
CA TRP A 132 10.54 1.19 22.36
C TRP A 132 11.85 0.60 21.87
N GLY A 133 11.90 0.21 20.60
CA GLY A 133 13.11 -0.37 20.04
C GLY A 133 14.20 0.65 19.74
N ARG A 134 15.45 0.20 19.75
CA ARG A 134 16.58 0.99 19.24
C ARG A 134 17.03 0.57 17.85
N GLY A 135 16.56 -0.59 17.39
CA GLY A 135 16.64 -0.99 15.99
C GLY A 135 15.23 -1.14 15.42
N THR A 136 15.13 -1.06 14.11
CA THR A 136 13.86 -1.14 13.36
C THR A 136 13.90 -2.36 12.46
N LYS A 137 13.26 -3.46 12.90
CA LYS A 137 13.29 -4.75 12.20
C LYS A 137 11.89 -5.17 11.75
N LEU A 138 11.70 -5.28 10.45
CA LEU A 138 10.41 -5.56 9.80
C LEU A 138 10.17 -7.06 9.60
N LEU A 139 11.21 -7.90 9.60
CA LEU A 139 11.04 -9.34 9.42
C LEU A 139 10.18 -10.01 10.52
N PRO A 140 10.31 -9.65 11.82
CA PRO A 140 9.47 -10.22 12.87
C PRO A 140 7.95 -10.03 12.66
N PRO A 141 7.40 -8.81 12.51
CA PRO A 141 5.96 -8.65 12.31
C PRO A 141 5.47 -9.25 10.99
N LEU A 142 6.31 -9.26 9.95
CA LEU A 142 5.99 -9.91 8.67
C LEU A 142 5.75 -11.42 8.87
N LYS A 143 6.65 -12.10 9.58
CA LYS A 143 6.51 -13.53 9.90
C LYS A 143 5.28 -13.80 10.75
N ASP A 144 5.04 -12.97 11.77
CA ASP A 144 3.90 -13.13 12.68
C ASP A 144 2.58 -13.02 11.92
N LEU A 145 2.42 -12.03 11.03
CA LEU A 145 1.21 -11.84 10.22
C LEU A 145 1.00 -12.96 9.21
N ILE A 146 2.06 -13.37 8.49
CA ILE A 146 1.99 -14.50 7.53
C ILE A 146 1.60 -15.79 8.23
N GLU A 147 2.16 -16.07 9.40
CA GLU A 147 1.82 -17.27 10.16
C GLU A 147 0.39 -17.19 10.71
N LYS A 148 -0.05 -16.02 11.17
CA LYS A 148 -1.41 -15.78 11.67
C LYS A 148 -2.47 -15.99 10.60
N TYR A 149 -2.21 -15.54 9.37
CA TYR A 149 -3.19 -15.60 8.27
C TYR A 149 -2.97 -16.76 7.30
N LYS A 150 -2.08 -17.70 7.60
CA LYS A 150 -1.76 -18.85 6.73
C LYS A 150 -2.97 -19.70 6.30
N ASN A 151 -4.08 -19.65 7.04
CA ASN A 151 -5.30 -20.42 6.79
C ASN A 151 -6.45 -19.56 6.24
N ALA A 152 -6.24 -18.25 6.03
CA ALA A 152 -7.26 -17.39 5.44
C ALA A 152 -7.43 -17.73 3.94
N PRO A 153 -8.65 -17.65 3.40
CA PRO A 153 -8.90 -18.01 2.00
C PRO A 153 -8.32 -16.97 1.06
N ALA A 154 -7.59 -17.39 0.03
CA ALA A 154 -7.20 -16.56 -1.11
C ALA A 154 -7.78 -17.16 -2.40
N MET A 155 -8.19 -16.30 -3.33
CA MET A 155 -8.68 -16.70 -4.66
C MET A 155 -7.78 -16.18 -5.78
N GLY A 156 -6.45 -16.21 -5.55
CA GLY A 156 -5.43 -15.70 -6.46
C GLY A 156 -4.86 -14.36 -6.01
N VAL A 157 -3.96 -13.77 -6.80
CA VAL A 157 -3.21 -12.56 -6.38
C VAL A 157 -4.02 -11.26 -6.43
N LYS A 158 -5.22 -11.26 -7.01
CA LYS A 158 -6.18 -10.13 -6.95
C LYS A 158 -7.23 -10.30 -5.84
N GLN A 159 -7.22 -11.42 -5.14
CA GLN A 159 -8.12 -11.75 -4.02
C GLN A 159 -7.27 -12.31 -2.87
N PRO A 160 -6.48 -11.45 -2.19
CA PRO A 160 -5.53 -11.87 -1.18
C PRO A 160 -6.22 -12.48 0.05
N ALA A 161 -5.57 -13.42 0.72
CA ALA A 161 -6.04 -13.91 2.01
C ALA A 161 -5.93 -12.87 3.12
N ALA A 162 -4.96 -11.97 2.99
CA ALA A 162 -4.79 -10.87 3.92
C ALA A 162 -4.21 -9.63 3.24
N PHE A 163 -4.58 -8.47 3.78
CA PHE A 163 -3.99 -7.18 3.46
C PHE A 163 -3.41 -6.58 4.75
N CYS A 164 -2.10 -6.36 4.77
CA CYS A 164 -1.39 -5.91 5.97
C CYS A 164 -0.71 -4.58 5.72
N VAL A 165 -1.05 -3.57 6.53
CA VAL A 165 -0.45 -2.24 6.46
C VAL A 165 0.61 -2.08 7.55
N PHE A 166 1.77 -1.56 7.18
CA PHE A 166 2.89 -1.26 8.07
C PHE A 166 3.15 0.24 8.06
N VAL A 167 2.97 0.91 9.20
CA VAL A 167 3.23 2.34 9.35
C VAL A 167 4.62 2.53 9.93
N THR A 168 5.46 3.33 9.29
CA THR A 168 6.89 3.51 9.65
C THR A 168 7.43 4.86 9.18
N ASP A 169 8.61 5.24 9.67
CA ASP A 169 9.45 6.30 9.10
C ASP A 169 10.38 5.77 7.99
N GLY A 170 10.21 4.53 7.54
CA GLY A 170 10.91 3.96 6.39
C GLY A 170 12.27 3.34 6.71
N ILE A 171 12.78 3.50 7.94
CA ILE A 171 14.06 2.90 8.35
C ILE A 171 13.87 1.41 8.63
N ILE A 172 14.49 0.54 7.84
CA ILE A 172 14.43 -0.92 7.97
C ILE A 172 15.87 -1.47 8.03
N GLU A 173 16.29 -1.90 9.22
CA GLU A 173 17.66 -2.38 9.46
C GLU A 173 17.91 -3.80 8.93
N ASP A 174 16.85 -4.62 8.81
CA ASP A 174 16.89 -6.01 8.34
C ASP A 174 16.31 -6.16 6.91
N LEU A 175 16.43 -5.12 6.08
CA LEU A 175 15.85 -5.07 4.73
C LEU A 175 16.31 -6.24 3.85
N VAL A 176 17.59 -6.64 3.96
CA VAL A 176 18.14 -7.78 3.20
C VAL A 176 17.42 -9.08 3.58
N GLU A 177 17.23 -9.32 4.87
CA GLU A 177 16.54 -10.51 5.36
C GLU A 177 15.03 -10.47 5.06
N VAL A 178 14.41 -9.29 5.07
CA VAL A 178 13.03 -9.09 4.61
C VAL A 178 12.90 -9.48 3.15
N LYS A 179 13.76 -8.97 2.27
CA LYS A 179 13.75 -9.31 0.83
C LYS A 179 13.95 -10.80 0.59
N GLN A 180 14.91 -11.42 1.28
CA GLN A 180 15.14 -12.87 1.18
C GLN A 180 13.89 -13.67 1.59
N TYR A 181 13.25 -13.27 2.69
CA TYR A 181 12.05 -13.94 3.17
C TYR A 181 10.84 -13.70 2.25
N SER A 182 10.68 -12.49 1.70
CA SER A 182 9.64 -12.18 0.72
C SER A 182 9.77 -13.00 -0.55
N ILE A 183 11.00 -13.21 -1.06
CA ILE A 183 11.24 -14.11 -2.20
C ILE A 183 10.83 -15.54 -1.85
N GLN A 184 11.23 -16.05 -0.69
CA GLN A 184 10.82 -17.39 -0.24
C GLN A 184 9.30 -17.50 -0.15
N PHE A 185 8.64 -16.51 0.45
CA PHE A 185 7.19 -16.49 0.62
C PHE A 185 6.47 -16.45 -0.73
N ALA A 186 6.93 -15.64 -1.69
CA ALA A 186 6.40 -15.61 -3.05
C ALA A 186 6.57 -16.97 -3.77
N GLN A 187 7.69 -17.67 -3.57
CA GLN A 187 7.86 -19.04 -4.09
C GLN A 187 6.88 -20.03 -3.46
N GLU A 188 6.63 -19.93 -2.16
CA GLU A 188 5.64 -20.76 -1.45
C GLU A 188 4.20 -20.48 -1.95
N ILE A 189 3.88 -19.22 -2.27
CA ILE A 189 2.61 -18.84 -2.90
C ILE A 189 2.51 -19.43 -4.30
N ALA A 190 3.56 -19.29 -5.13
CA ALA A 190 3.59 -19.85 -6.48
C ALA A 190 3.41 -21.37 -6.50
N ALA A 191 3.93 -22.06 -5.47
CA ALA A 191 3.75 -23.50 -5.28
C ALA A 191 2.39 -23.89 -4.67
N GLY A 192 1.54 -22.92 -4.31
CA GLY A 192 0.25 -23.14 -3.64
C GLY A 192 0.37 -23.62 -2.18
N ALA A 193 1.55 -23.49 -1.58
CA ALA A 193 1.81 -23.92 -0.19
C ALA A 193 1.36 -22.87 0.84
N LYS A 194 1.29 -21.59 0.44
CA LYS A 194 0.82 -20.48 1.25
C LYS A 194 -0.17 -19.63 0.44
N PRO A 195 -1.17 -19.00 1.09
CA PRO A 195 -2.05 -18.08 0.41
C PRO A 195 -1.32 -16.76 0.12
N PHE A 196 -1.69 -16.10 -0.98
CA PHE A 196 -1.20 -14.75 -1.30
C PHE A 196 -1.66 -13.74 -0.24
N MET A 197 -0.77 -12.84 0.14
CA MET A 197 -1.06 -11.71 1.03
C MET A 197 -0.44 -10.47 0.42
N LYS A 198 -1.18 -9.35 0.44
CA LYS A 198 -0.66 -8.05 0.04
C LYS A 198 -0.19 -7.29 1.27
N LEU A 199 0.96 -6.65 1.16
CA LEU A 199 1.68 -5.96 2.21
C LEU A 199 1.87 -4.52 1.74
N PHE A 200 1.59 -3.55 2.60
CA PHE A 200 1.57 -2.14 2.23
C PHE A 200 2.34 -1.31 3.24
N LEU A 201 3.31 -0.52 2.80
CA LEU A 201 4.08 0.39 3.65
C LEU A 201 3.51 1.82 3.57
N ILE A 202 3.25 2.41 4.73
CA ILE A 202 2.88 3.82 4.85
C ILE A 202 4.00 4.57 5.56
N GLY A 203 4.69 5.41 4.80
CA GLY A 203 5.74 6.30 5.31
C GLY A 203 5.14 7.51 6.01
N VAL A 204 5.52 7.79 7.26
CA VAL A 204 5.02 8.92 8.05
C VAL A 204 6.18 9.75 8.60
N GLY A 205 6.14 11.05 8.35
CA GLY A 205 7.10 12.03 8.87
C GLY A 205 7.91 12.71 7.76
N ASP A 206 8.67 13.74 8.14
CA ASP A 206 9.47 14.52 7.19
C ASP A 206 10.80 13.83 6.82
N ASP A 207 11.26 12.92 7.67
CA ASP A 207 12.56 12.23 7.56
C ASP A 207 12.39 10.77 7.06
N VAL A 208 11.34 10.50 6.27
CA VAL A 208 11.05 9.14 5.79
C VAL A 208 12.13 8.67 4.83
N ASP A 209 12.65 7.46 5.05
CA ASP A 209 13.56 6.80 4.09
C ASP A 209 12.77 6.15 2.94
N ALA A 210 12.31 6.99 2.01
CA ALA A 210 11.53 6.54 0.85
C ALA A 210 12.31 5.55 -0.03
N ALA A 211 13.63 5.66 -0.10
CA ALA A 211 14.46 4.79 -0.94
C ALA A 211 14.41 3.32 -0.50
N GLN A 212 14.32 3.04 0.80
CA GLN A 212 14.15 1.67 1.29
C GLN A 212 12.74 1.13 1.01
N MET A 213 11.73 2.00 1.03
CA MET A 213 10.36 1.62 0.67
C MET A 213 10.27 1.30 -0.82
N ASP A 214 10.82 2.16 -1.69
CA ASP A 214 10.96 1.93 -3.13
C ASP A 214 11.70 0.60 -3.40
N GLU A 215 12.84 0.38 -2.72
CA GLU A 215 13.64 -0.85 -2.91
C GLU A 215 12.88 -2.14 -2.57
N LEU A 216 11.93 -2.06 -1.62
CA LEU A 216 11.13 -3.19 -1.19
C LEU A 216 9.89 -3.40 -2.06
N ASP A 217 9.29 -2.32 -2.54
CA ASP A 217 8.21 -2.31 -3.52
C ASP A 217 8.67 -2.91 -4.86
N ASP A 218 9.74 -2.37 -5.43
CA ASP A 218 10.25 -2.73 -6.76
C ASP A 218 10.98 -4.10 -6.79
N MET A 219 11.05 -4.81 -5.66
CA MET A 219 11.94 -5.96 -5.50
C MET A 219 11.65 -7.13 -6.45
N PHE A 220 10.46 -7.18 -7.04
CA PHE A 220 10.02 -8.23 -7.97
C PHE A 220 10.08 -7.81 -9.44
N GLU A 221 10.33 -6.54 -9.79
CA GLU A 221 10.26 -6.05 -11.17
C GLU A 221 11.24 -6.77 -12.12
N ASP A 222 12.50 -6.90 -11.70
CA ASP A 222 13.55 -7.52 -12.52
C ASP A 222 13.47 -9.04 -12.58
N ASN A 223 12.89 -9.66 -11.55
CA ASN A 223 12.84 -11.12 -11.39
C ASN A 223 11.44 -11.56 -10.93
N PRO A 224 10.41 -11.41 -11.79
CA PRO A 224 9.04 -11.66 -11.41
C PRO A 224 8.81 -13.13 -11.10
N ILE A 225 8.12 -13.40 -10.01
CA ILE A 225 7.61 -14.73 -9.65
C ILE A 225 6.15 -14.77 -10.03
N LYS A 226 5.71 -15.87 -10.68
CA LYS A 226 4.33 -16.01 -11.16
C LYS A 226 3.64 -17.16 -10.45
N ASP A 227 2.35 -17.00 -10.21
CA ASP A 227 1.49 -18.07 -9.71
C ASP A 227 1.18 -19.10 -10.82
N SER A 228 0.41 -20.13 -10.49
CA SER A 228 0.02 -21.19 -11.44
C SER A 228 -0.83 -20.71 -12.61
N SER A 229 -1.44 -19.53 -12.50
CA SER A 229 -2.23 -18.89 -13.57
C SER A 229 -1.38 -17.99 -14.49
N GLY A 230 -0.10 -17.79 -14.15
CA GLY A 230 0.82 -16.92 -14.88
C GLY A 230 0.74 -15.45 -14.44
N GLN A 231 0.00 -15.15 -13.37
CA GLN A 231 -0.08 -13.81 -12.81
C GLN A 231 1.11 -13.55 -11.89
N GLU A 232 1.69 -12.36 -11.97
CA GLU A 232 2.83 -11.96 -11.15
C GLU A 232 2.42 -11.81 -9.68
N ILE A 233 3.23 -12.39 -8.80
CA ILE A 233 3.12 -12.28 -7.35
C ILE A 233 3.94 -11.08 -6.96
N ASP A 234 3.23 -10.02 -6.64
CA ASP A 234 3.81 -8.81 -6.10
C ASP A 234 3.24 -8.55 -4.70
N LEU A 235 4.14 -8.61 -3.71
CA LEU A 235 3.79 -8.63 -2.29
C LEU A 235 3.70 -7.24 -1.69
N TRP A 236 4.58 -6.33 -2.09
CA TRP A 236 4.77 -5.04 -1.45
C TRP A 236 4.20 -3.94 -2.31
N ASP A 237 3.73 -2.90 -1.66
CA ASP A 237 3.37 -1.61 -2.26
C ASP A 237 3.65 -0.57 -1.18
N HIS A 238 3.87 0.67 -1.57
CA HIS A 238 4.15 1.73 -0.63
C HIS A 238 3.48 3.05 -1.02
N GLN A 239 3.34 3.90 -0.01
CA GLN A 239 2.92 5.28 -0.19
C GLN A 239 3.40 6.15 0.98
N LEU A 240 3.77 7.39 0.69
CA LEU A 240 3.96 8.40 1.73
C LEU A 240 2.61 8.94 2.19
N ALA A 241 2.40 9.02 3.50
CA ALA A 241 1.15 9.55 4.07
C ALA A 241 0.88 11.01 3.67
N SER A 242 1.93 11.79 3.37
CA SER A 242 1.81 13.17 2.85
C SER A 242 1.16 13.24 1.46
N ASP A 243 1.29 12.16 0.68
CA ASP A 243 0.88 12.10 -0.71
C ASP A 243 -0.46 11.35 -0.86
N MET A 244 -0.97 10.82 0.26
CA MET A 244 -2.26 10.16 0.33
C MET A 244 -3.39 11.18 0.37
N ASN A 245 -4.07 11.36 -0.76
CA ASN A 245 -5.28 12.17 -0.85
C ASN A 245 -6.55 11.35 -0.54
N LYS A 246 -6.49 10.03 -0.73
CA LYS A 246 -7.62 9.10 -0.61
C LYS A 246 -7.16 7.77 0.01
N LEU A 247 -7.98 7.19 0.87
CA LEU A 247 -7.62 5.91 1.53
C LEU A 247 -7.62 4.75 0.55
N GLU A 248 -8.44 4.83 -0.50
CA GLU A 248 -8.53 3.85 -1.58
C GLU A 248 -7.21 3.65 -2.32
N GLN A 249 -6.25 4.58 -2.20
CA GLN A 249 -4.91 4.44 -2.76
C GLN A 249 -4.16 3.21 -2.21
N VAL A 250 -4.49 2.72 -1.00
CA VAL A 250 -3.87 1.48 -0.49
C VAL A 250 -4.29 0.24 -1.28
N PHE A 251 -5.36 0.31 -2.08
CA PHE A 251 -5.86 -0.79 -2.90
C PHE A 251 -5.54 -0.61 -4.39
N LYS A 252 -4.73 0.38 -4.78
CA LYS A 252 -4.49 0.75 -6.19
C LYS A 252 -4.07 -0.44 -7.06
N GLU A 253 -3.32 -1.41 -6.50
CA GLU A 253 -2.86 -2.58 -7.25
C GLU A 253 -3.79 -3.80 -7.19
N LEU A 254 -4.79 -3.79 -6.31
CA LEU A 254 -5.75 -4.89 -6.18
C LEU A 254 -6.89 -4.80 -7.22
N VAL A 255 -6.92 -3.73 -8.01
CA VAL A 255 -7.88 -3.58 -9.11
C VAL A 255 -7.49 -4.44 -10.32
N SER A 256 -8.46 -4.71 -11.20
CA SER A 256 -8.27 -5.57 -12.38
C SER A 256 -9.01 -5.06 -13.62
N GLU A 257 -8.72 -5.69 -14.76
CA GLU A 257 -9.40 -5.44 -16.05
C GLU A 257 -10.86 -5.91 -16.05
N ASP A 258 -11.25 -6.78 -15.11
CA ASP A 258 -12.62 -7.30 -15.00
C ASP A 258 -13.53 -6.40 -14.14
N MET A 259 -12.93 -5.45 -13.41
CA MET A 259 -13.66 -4.56 -12.52
C MET A 259 -14.13 -3.32 -13.28
N ILE A 260 -15.38 -3.32 -13.75
CA ILE A 260 -15.96 -2.18 -14.48
C ILE A 260 -16.36 -1.05 -13.53
N VAL A 261 -15.80 0.14 -13.73
CA VAL A 261 -16.04 1.34 -12.91
C VAL A 261 -16.99 2.36 -13.56
N ILE A 262 -17.05 2.39 -14.90
CA ILE A 262 -17.92 3.29 -15.66
C ILE A 262 -18.52 2.50 -16.83
N GLY A 263 -19.77 2.78 -17.21
CA GLY A 263 -20.48 1.99 -18.24
C GLY A 263 -19.92 2.10 -19.66
N SER A 264 -19.20 3.16 -20.00
CA SER A 264 -18.46 3.30 -21.27
C SER A 264 -17.46 4.46 -21.22
N GLY A 265 -16.50 4.45 -22.13
CA GLY A 265 -15.53 5.54 -22.27
C GLY A 265 -14.54 5.31 -23.40
N ARG A 266 -13.61 6.25 -23.58
CA ARG A 266 -12.52 6.13 -24.56
C ARG A 266 -11.28 6.87 -24.09
N ILE A 267 -10.13 6.38 -24.54
CA ILE A 267 -8.85 7.06 -24.40
C ILE A 267 -8.56 7.85 -25.66
N LEU A 268 -8.28 9.13 -25.47
CA LEU A 268 -7.78 10.03 -26.50
C LEU A 268 -6.32 10.40 -26.22
N ASN A 269 -5.54 10.69 -27.26
CA ASN A 269 -4.28 11.41 -27.09
C ASN A 269 -4.48 12.94 -27.09
N GLN A 270 -3.39 13.69 -26.95
CA GLN A 270 -3.40 15.16 -26.96
C GLN A 270 -3.95 15.81 -28.25
N ASN A 271 -4.02 15.06 -29.35
CA ASN A 271 -4.58 15.49 -30.62
C ASN A 271 -6.04 15.05 -30.81
N SER A 272 -6.69 14.58 -29.73
CA SER A 272 -8.05 14.03 -29.73
C SER A 272 -8.24 12.79 -30.62
N GLN A 273 -7.14 12.08 -30.94
CA GLN A 273 -7.22 10.80 -31.65
C GLN A 273 -7.62 9.71 -30.66
N VAL A 274 -8.62 8.91 -31.02
CA VAL A 274 -9.03 7.73 -30.24
C VAL A 274 -7.93 6.68 -30.28
N CYS A 275 -7.39 6.34 -29.11
CA CYS A 275 -6.35 5.32 -28.92
C CYS A 275 -6.93 4.01 -28.38
N ARG A 276 -8.01 4.10 -27.59
CA ARG A 276 -8.75 2.93 -27.10
C ARG A 276 -10.21 3.27 -26.88
N GLU A 277 -11.10 2.35 -27.19
CA GLU A 277 -12.54 2.48 -26.94
C GLU A 277 -13.00 1.38 -25.98
N TYR A 278 -13.89 1.76 -25.06
CA TYR A 278 -14.48 0.90 -24.04
C TYR A 278 -16.01 1.00 -24.15
N SER A 279 -16.59 0.28 -25.11
CA SER A 279 -18.04 0.28 -25.39
C SER A 279 -18.86 -0.38 -24.28
N ASP A 280 -18.30 -1.40 -23.64
CA ASP A 280 -19.01 -2.30 -22.72
C ASP A 280 -18.56 -2.13 -21.26
N GLY A 281 -17.90 -1.01 -20.97
CA GLY A 281 -17.41 -0.68 -19.63
C GLY A 281 -15.94 -0.29 -19.61
N VAL A 282 -15.64 0.76 -18.85
CA VAL A 282 -14.27 1.16 -18.53
C VAL A 282 -13.81 0.35 -17.32
N PRO A 283 -12.74 -0.45 -17.44
CA PRO A 283 -12.21 -1.20 -16.31
C PRO A 283 -11.41 -0.31 -15.36
N ALA A 284 -11.24 -0.77 -14.12
CA ALA A 284 -10.42 -0.12 -13.11
C ALA A 284 -8.93 -0.18 -13.47
N LEU A 285 -8.46 -1.26 -14.11
CA LEU A 285 -7.13 -1.33 -14.72
C LEU A 285 -7.23 -1.06 -16.22
N LEU A 286 -6.68 0.08 -16.65
CA LEU A 286 -6.60 0.48 -18.05
C LEU A 286 -5.26 0.03 -18.65
N LYS A 287 -5.31 -0.65 -19.80
CA LYS A 287 -4.14 -0.92 -20.64
C LYS A 287 -4.41 -0.47 -22.08
N PHE A 288 -3.54 0.39 -22.60
CA PHE A 288 -3.65 0.93 -23.95
C PHE A 288 -2.31 1.44 -24.47
N SER A 289 -2.21 1.65 -25.76
CA SER A 289 -1.02 2.22 -26.41
C SER A 289 -1.34 3.61 -26.95
N LEU A 290 -0.39 4.53 -26.81
CA LEU A 290 -0.40 5.86 -27.40
C LEU A 290 0.60 5.91 -28.56
N PRO A 291 0.29 6.65 -29.63
CA PRO A 291 1.21 6.80 -30.74
C PRO A 291 2.46 7.60 -30.34
N SER A 292 3.56 7.36 -31.05
CA SER A 292 4.79 8.14 -30.90
C SER A 292 4.56 9.65 -30.88
N GLY A 293 5.18 10.33 -29.90
CA GLY A 293 5.07 11.77 -29.70
C GLY A 293 3.86 12.21 -28.87
N SER A 294 3.07 11.28 -28.33
CA SER A 294 2.09 11.59 -27.30
C SER A 294 2.75 12.01 -25.99
N ASN A 295 2.19 13.04 -25.35
CA ASN A 295 2.64 13.59 -24.07
C ASN A 295 1.54 13.63 -23.00
N SER A 296 0.32 13.26 -23.36
CA SER A 296 -0.80 13.09 -22.45
C SER A 296 -1.84 12.13 -23.03
N PHE A 297 -2.70 11.62 -22.16
CA PHE A 297 -3.93 10.94 -22.57
C PHE A 297 -5.13 11.50 -21.82
N THR A 298 -6.30 11.42 -22.44
CA THR A 298 -7.58 11.81 -21.85
C THR A 298 -8.50 10.60 -21.79
N LEU A 299 -8.97 10.25 -20.59
CA LEU A 299 -10.10 9.36 -20.42
C LEU A 299 -11.39 10.19 -20.52
N GLU A 300 -12.16 10.00 -21.59
CA GLU A 300 -13.47 10.61 -21.81
C GLU A 300 -14.58 9.60 -21.52
N PHE A 301 -15.62 10.01 -20.79
CA PHE A 301 -16.73 9.15 -20.38
C PHE A 301 -18.03 9.94 -20.21
N PRO A 302 -19.20 9.29 -20.14
CA PRO A 302 -20.46 9.98 -19.86
C PRO A 302 -20.38 10.77 -18.56
N GLY A 303 -20.44 12.10 -18.66
CA GLY A 303 -20.40 13.00 -17.52
C GLY A 303 -19.08 13.76 -17.33
N GLY A 304 -18.04 13.46 -18.10
CA GLY A 304 -16.81 14.26 -18.04
C GLY A 304 -15.61 13.66 -18.77
N SER A 305 -14.45 14.26 -18.52
CA SER A 305 -13.18 13.79 -19.03
C SER A 305 -12.06 14.18 -18.07
N VAL A 306 -11.03 13.36 -17.99
CA VAL A 306 -9.83 13.62 -17.20
C VAL A 306 -8.61 13.43 -18.07
N THR A 307 -7.65 14.35 -17.99
CA THR A 307 -6.40 14.30 -18.77
C THR A 307 -5.21 14.12 -17.85
N GLN A 308 -4.41 13.09 -18.12
CA GLN A 308 -3.15 12.81 -17.45
C GLN A 308 -1.99 13.22 -18.36
N ASP A 309 -1.11 14.09 -17.87
CA ASP A 309 0.19 14.35 -18.50
C ASP A 309 1.13 13.17 -18.23
N ILE A 310 1.86 12.72 -19.25
CA ILE A 310 2.78 11.58 -19.13
C ILE A 310 4.23 12.00 -19.39
N SER A 311 4.52 13.30 -19.55
CA SER A 311 5.82 13.81 -19.98
C SER A 311 6.95 13.44 -19.03
N GLU A 312 6.66 13.28 -17.73
CA GLU A 312 7.64 12.86 -16.71
C GLU A 312 8.11 11.42 -16.89
N GLY A 313 7.32 10.56 -17.54
CA GLY A 313 7.67 9.17 -17.85
C GLY A 313 8.30 8.98 -19.23
N LEU A 314 8.46 10.07 -20.01
CA LEU A 314 8.97 10.06 -21.39
C LEU A 314 10.47 10.31 -21.53
#